data_AF-A0A9D9W7F9-F1
#
_entry.id   AF-A0A9D9W7F9-F1
#
_cell.length_a   1.000
_cell.length_b   1.000
_cell.length_c   1.000
_cell.angle_alpha   90.00
_cell.angle_beta   90.00
_cell.angle_gamma   90.00
#
_symmetry.space_group_name_H-M   'P 1'
#
loop_
_entity.id
_entity.type
_entity.pdbx_description
1 polymer ?
#
loop_
_entity_poly.entity_id
_entity_poly.type
_entity_poly.pdbx_seq_one_letter_code
_entity_poly.pdbx_strand_id
1 'polypeptide(L)' 'MVITKKKKEKKSKPVARAKAKYTAYSVKEASELMDFLMNKIDGISRTTAKSLLSKRMVMVDNVIRTQYNHPLKPGM' A
#
# COMPACT_ATOMS: atom_id res chain seq x y z
N MET A 1 -15.12 52.90 19.14
CA MET A 1 -16.11 51.85 19.46
C MET A 1 -17.19 51.86 18.39
N VAL A 2 -17.20 50.88 17.49
CA VAL A 2 -18.41 50.08 17.17
C VAL A 2 -18.04 48.98 16.17
N ILE A 3 -18.12 47.77 16.69
CA ILE A 3 -18.26 46.51 15.99
C ILE A 3 -19.65 46.49 15.34
N THR A 4 -19.81 45.88 14.16
CA THR A 4 -20.89 44.93 13.74
C THR A 4 -21.07 44.88 12.22
N LYS A 5 -21.45 43.79 11.52
CA LYS A 5 -21.48 42.31 11.70
C LYS A 5 -22.09 41.68 10.42
N LYS A 6 -21.90 40.35 10.27
CA LYS A 6 -22.65 39.31 9.52
C LYS A 6 -22.26 39.06 8.05
N LYS A 7 -21.69 37.89 7.67
CA LYS A 7 -22.07 36.45 7.82
C LYS A 7 -22.85 35.95 6.59
N LYS A 8 -22.20 35.09 5.79
CA LYS A 8 -22.89 34.02 5.04
C LYS A 8 -22.05 32.75 5.08
N GLU A 9 -22.71 31.69 5.46
CA GLU A 9 -22.19 30.38 5.81
C GLU A 9 -22.60 29.36 4.73
N LYS A 10 -21.81 28.29 4.58
CA LYS A 10 -22.12 26.95 4.01
C LYS A 10 -21.87 26.72 2.51
N LYS A 11 -20.96 25.78 2.19
CA LYS A 11 -21.24 24.32 2.16
C LYS A 11 -19.93 23.53 2.06
N SER A 12 -19.64 22.71 3.08
CA SER A 12 -18.57 21.71 3.09
C SER A 12 -18.83 20.67 2.00
N LYS A 13 -17.90 20.53 1.06
CA LYS A 13 -17.90 19.43 0.08
C LYS A 13 -17.57 18.13 0.82
N PRO A 14 -18.23 16.99 0.52
CA PRO A 14 -17.89 15.72 1.13
C PRO A 14 -16.43 15.38 0.78
N VAL A 15 -15.59 15.20 1.79
CA VAL A 15 -14.20 14.77 1.61
C VAL A 15 -14.23 13.38 1.00
N ALA A 16 -13.70 13.26 -0.23
CA ALA A 16 -13.60 11.99 -0.92
C ALA A 16 -12.94 10.94 -0.02
N ARG A 17 -13.51 9.72 0.01
CA ARG A 17 -12.99 8.59 0.80
C ARG A 17 -11.48 8.44 0.56
N ALA A 18 -10.71 8.32 1.64
CA ALA A 18 -9.25 8.21 1.57
C ALA A 18 -8.85 7.11 0.59
N LYS A 19 -8.13 7.49 -0.48
CA LYS A 19 -7.57 6.52 -1.44
C LYS A 19 -6.49 5.71 -0.71
N ALA A 20 -6.56 4.38 -0.80
CA ALA A 20 -5.50 3.51 -0.30
C ALA A 20 -4.19 3.84 -1.05
N LYS A 21 -3.12 4.06 -0.30
CA LYS A 21 -1.78 4.29 -0.87
C LYS A 21 -1.11 2.94 -1.04
N TYR A 22 -0.80 2.58 -2.28
CA TYR A 22 -0.08 1.35 -2.60
C TYR A 22 1.39 1.69 -2.92
N THR A 23 2.30 0.84 -2.45
CA THR A 23 3.71 0.90 -2.87
C THR A 23 3.89 -0.12 -3.97
N ALA A 24 4.19 0.35 -5.18
CA ALA A 24 4.43 -0.52 -6.33
C ALA A 24 5.92 -0.81 -6.45
N TYR A 25 6.26 -2.09 -6.61
CA TYR A 25 7.63 -2.55 -6.88
C TYR A 25 7.62 -3.31 -8.19
N SER A 26 8.49 -2.95 -9.13
CA SER A 26 8.68 -3.75 -10.34
C SER A 26 9.62 -4.92 -10.08
N VAL A 27 9.22 -6.11 -10.51
CA VAL A 27 10.05 -7.31 -10.49
C VAL A 27 11.00 -7.27 -11.69
N LYS A 28 12.31 -7.15 -11.43
CA LYS A 28 13.35 -7.16 -12.47
C LYS A 28 14.03 -8.51 -12.65
N GLU A 29 13.97 -9.35 -11.62
CA GLU A 29 14.68 -10.63 -11.55
C GLU A 29 13.74 -11.71 -11.02
N ALA A 30 13.93 -12.94 -11.50
CA ALA A 30 13.18 -14.08 -11.00
C ALA A 30 13.60 -14.37 -9.55
N SER A 31 12.66 -14.29 -8.62
CA SER A 31 12.91 -14.44 -7.19
C SER A 31 11.65 -14.94 -6.47
N GLU A 32 11.81 -15.48 -5.27
CA GLU A 32 10.65 -15.80 -4.44
C GLU A 32 10.04 -14.51 -3.87
N LEU A 33 8.71 -14.45 -3.77
CA LEU A 33 7.98 -13.30 -3.24
C LEU A 33 8.50 -12.89 -1.85
N MET A 34 8.81 -13.86 -1.00
CA MET A 34 9.32 -13.59 0.34
C MET A 34 10.68 -12.90 0.31
N ASP A 35 11.62 -13.41 -0.48
CA ASP A 35 12.96 -12.85 -0.61
C ASP A 35 12.93 -11.49 -1.30
N PHE A 36 12.04 -11.32 -2.28
CA PHE A 36 11.81 -10.03 -2.93
C PHE A 36 11.35 -8.96 -1.95
N LEU A 37 10.39 -9.28 -1.06
CA LEU A 37 9.93 -8.34 -0.03
C LEU A 37 11.05 -7.96 0.94
N MET A 38 11.88 -8.93 1.33
CA MET A 38 13.02 -8.68 2.22
C MET A 38 14.10 -7.82 1.56
N ASN A 39 14.34 -8.00 0.26
CA ASN A 39 15.32 -7.22 -0.50
C ASN A 39 14.84 -5.83 -0.91
N LYS A 40 13.52 -5.62 -1.03
CA LYS A 40 12.94 -4.32 -1.43
C LYS A 40 12.53 -3.42 -0.27
N ILE A 41 12.27 -3.99 0.89
CA ILE A 41 11.87 -3.25 2.08
C ILE A 41 13.00 -3.33 3.08
N ASP A 42 13.83 -2.30 3.12
CA ASP A 42 14.96 -2.23 4.05
C ASP A 42 14.48 -2.37 5.50
N GLY A 43 15.09 -3.30 6.25
CA GLY A 43 14.79 -3.53 7.66
C GLY A 43 13.55 -4.39 7.95
N ILE A 44 12.91 -5.00 6.94
CA ILE A 44 11.84 -5.95 7.19
C ILE A 44 12.39 -7.32 7.63
N SER A 45 11.80 -7.90 8.67
CA SER A 45 12.09 -9.29 9.07
C SER A 45 11.19 -10.30 8.33
N ARG A 46 11.60 -11.57 8.29
CA ARG A 46 10.74 -12.66 7.78
C ARG A 46 9.36 -12.70 8.45
N THR A 47 9.27 -12.40 9.74
CA THR A 47 7.98 -12.39 10.46
C THR A 47 7.06 -11.28 9.96
N THR A 48 7.62 -10.09 9.73
CA THR A 48 6.87 -8.94 9.22
C THR A 48 6.41 -9.19 7.78
N ALA A 49 7.28 -9.71 6.92
CA ALA A 49 6.91 -10.06 5.54
C ALA A 49 5.82 -11.15 5.49
N LYS A 50 5.87 -12.17 6.37
CA LYS A 50 4.78 -13.15 6.52
C LYS A 50 3.50 -12.48 6.97
N SER A 51 3.57 -11.54 7.91
CA SER A 51 2.40 -10.79 8.38
C SER A 51 1.74 -10.00 7.26
N LEU A 52 2.51 -9.37 6.37
CA LEU A 52 1.97 -8.65 5.20
C LEU A 52 1.19 -9.58 4.26
N LEU A 53 1.73 -10.77 4.00
CA LEU A 53 1.10 -11.79 3.15
C LEU A 53 -0.16 -12.36 3.80
N SER A 54 -0.10 -12.72 5.09
CA SER A 54 -1.26 -13.22 5.84
C SER A 54 -2.38 -12.18 5.97
N LYS A 55 -2.02 -10.90 6.11
CA LYS A 55 -2.97 -9.78 6.15
C LYS A 55 -3.47 -9.37 4.76
N ARG A 56 -3.07 -10.08 3.70
CA ARG A 56 -3.48 -9.81 2.31
C ARG A 56 -3.12 -8.39 1.84
N MET A 57 -2.03 -7.84 2.35
CA MET A 57 -1.56 -6.48 2.01
C MET A 57 -0.69 -6.45 0.75
N VAL A 58 -0.29 -7.62 0.23
CA VAL A 58 0.55 -7.75 -0.96
C VAL A 58 -0.28 -8.31 -2.10
N MET A 59 -0.15 -7.68 -3.27
CA MET A 59 -0.76 -8.12 -4.52
C MET A 59 0.34 -8.29 -5.56
N VAL A 60 0.27 -9.38 -6.31
CA VAL A 60 1.14 -9.67 -7.46
C VAL A 60 0.21 -9.83 -8.66
N ASP A 61 0.45 -9.11 -9.75
CA ASP A 61 -0.41 -9.09 -10.95
C ASP A 61 -1.88 -8.78 -10.63
N ASN A 62 -2.15 -7.81 -9.76
CA ASN A 62 -3.49 -7.46 -9.26
C ASN A 62 -4.22 -8.59 -8.50
N VAL A 63 -3.54 -9.70 -8.18
CA VAL A 63 -4.10 -10.80 -7.40
C VAL A 63 -3.46 -10.83 -6.02
N ILE A 64 -4.30 -10.93 -4.98
CA ILE A 64 -3.81 -11.10 -3.60
C ILE A 64 -3.12 -12.46 -3.49
N ARG A 65 -1.82 -12.45 -3.21
CA ARG A 65 -1.02 -13.67 -2.98
C ARG A 65 -0.64 -13.76 -1.52
N THR A 66 -0.91 -14.93 -0.93
CA THR A 66 -0.57 -15.24 0.47
C THR A 66 0.51 -16.32 0.57
N GLN A 67 0.93 -16.89 -0.56
CA GLN A 67 2.00 -17.91 -0.61
C GLN A 67 3.36 -17.24 -0.45
N TYR A 68 4.20 -17.80 0.42
CA TYR A 68 5.53 -17.24 0.72
C TYR A 68 6.53 -17.50 -0.42
N ASN A 69 6.54 -18.74 -0.91
CA ASN A 69 7.42 -19.27 -1.96
C ASN A 69 6.82 -19.08 -3.36
N HIS A 70 6.02 -18.02 -3.57
CA HIS A 70 5.47 -17.74 -4.89
C HIS A 70 6.61 -17.26 -5.80
N PRO A 71 6.85 -17.91 -6.96
CA PRO A 71 7.88 -17.47 -7.88
C PRO A 71 7.43 -16.19 -8.59
N LEU A 72 8.22 -15.13 -8.46
CA LEU A 72 8.07 -13.90 -9.23
C LEU A 72 8.85 -14.01 -10.52
N LYS A 73 8.27 -13.51 -11.61
CA LYS A 73 8.93 -13.43 -12.92
C LYS A 73 9.16 -11.96 -13.28
N PRO A 74 10.27 -11.64 -13.96
CA PRO A 74 10.48 -10.31 -14.48
C PRO A 74 9.36 -9.93 -15.45
N GLY A 75 8.80 -8.73 -15.29
CA GLY A 75 7.67 -8.25 -16.09
C GLY A 75 6.28 -8.56 -15.54
N MET A 76 6.20 -9.18 -14.36
CA MET A 76 5.05 -9.13 -13.45
C MET A 76 5.05 -7.80 -12.67
#